data_AF-A0A2N7B5M0-F1
#
_entry.id   AF-A0A2N7B5M0-F1
#
_cell.length_a   1.000
_cell.length_b   1.000
_cell.length_c   1.000
_cell.angle_alpha   90.00
_cell.angle_beta   90.00
_cell.angle_gamma   90.00
#
_symmetry.space_group_name_H-M   'P 1'
#
loop_
_entity.id
_entity.type
_entity.pdbx_description
1 polymer ?
#
loop_
_entity_poly.entity_id
_entity_poly.type
_entity_poly.pdbx_seq_one_letter_code
_entity_poly.pdbx_strand_id
1 'polypeptide(L)'
;MGRSNQKHNDAGKSLKEWNRIVKQAAWTLPQDILQDFPRAKILNGERARFTIKGNSYRLVAEINFRDKVVEVRFVGTHAEYDRIDALTI
;
A
#
# COMPACT_ATOMS: atom_id res chain seq x y z
N MET A 1 -21.54 -12.37 -24.83
CA MET A 1 -22.04 -11.37 -23.86
C MET A 1 -21.33 -11.62 -22.53
N GLY A 2 -20.63 -10.73 -21.83
CA GLY A 2 -19.98 -9.45 -22.11
C GLY A 2 -18.86 -9.32 -21.07
N ARG A 3 -17.59 -9.21 -21.50
CA ARG A 3 -16.47 -8.88 -20.60
C ARG A 3 -16.38 -7.36 -20.50
N SER A 4 -17.37 -6.77 -19.84
CA SER A 4 -17.52 -5.33 -19.72
C SER A 4 -16.48 -4.76 -18.74
N ASN A 5 -15.52 -4.00 -19.28
CA ASN A 5 -14.99 -2.76 -18.69
C ASN A 5 -14.65 -2.70 -17.19
N GLN A 6 -14.19 -3.79 -16.59
CA GLN A 6 -13.78 -3.85 -15.19
C GLN A 6 -12.27 -3.60 -15.04
N LYS A 7 -11.78 -2.48 -15.60
CA LYS A 7 -10.38 -2.05 -15.40
C LYS A 7 -10.25 -0.74 -14.65
N HIS A 8 -11.30 0.08 -14.59
CA HIS A 8 -11.27 1.35 -13.87
C HIS A 8 -11.92 1.30 -12.48
N ASN A 9 -12.74 0.29 -12.17
CA ASN A 9 -13.45 0.19 -10.87
C ASN A 9 -12.66 -0.60 -9.81
N ASP A 10 -11.65 -1.39 -10.20
CA ASP A 10 -10.94 -2.30 -9.31
C ASP A 10 -9.85 -1.61 -8.48
N ALA A 11 -9.23 -0.56 -9.04
CA ALA A 11 -8.23 0.22 -8.30
C ALA A 11 -8.85 0.88 -7.06
N GLY A 12 -10.03 1.49 -7.22
CA GLY A 12 -10.77 2.13 -6.12
C GLY A 12 -11.24 1.13 -5.06
N LYS A 13 -11.66 -0.07 -5.46
CA LYS A 13 -12.05 -1.13 -4.52
C LYS A 13 -10.84 -1.66 -3.74
N SER A 14 -9.73 -1.96 -4.41
CA SER A 14 -8.51 -2.41 -3.73
C SER A 14 -7.95 -1.37 -2.77
N LEU A 15 -8.03 -0.08 -3.11
CA LEU A 15 -7.58 0.99 -2.22
C LEU A 15 -8.50 1.15 -0.99
N LYS A 16 -9.83 1.05 -1.18
CA LYS A 16 -10.79 1.06 -0.07
C LYS A 16 -10.57 -0.12 0.88
N GLU A 17 -10.35 -1.31 0.32
CA GLU A 17 -10.09 -2.50 1.13
C GLU A 17 -8.75 -2.39 1.88
N TRP A 18 -7.69 -1.90 1.21
CA TRP A 18 -6.42 -1.62 1.87
C TRP A 18 -6.60 -0.66 3.05
N ASN A 19 -7.34 0.45 2.85
CA ASN A 19 -7.62 1.42 3.91
C ASN A 19 -8.42 0.78 5.07
N ARG A 20 -9.40 -0.07 4.76
CA ARG A 20 -10.17 -0.80 5.77
C ARG A 20 -9.29 -1.72 6.62
N ILE A 21 -8.40 -2.49 5.98
CA ILE A 21 -7.46 -3.38 6.67
C ILE A 21 -6.52 -2.55 7.54
N VAL A 22 -5.88 -1.51 6.99
CA VAL A 22 -4.95 -0.64 7.72
C VAL A 22 -5.60 0.02 8.93
N LYS A 23 -6.85 0.48 8.81
CA LYS A 23 -7.60 1.06 9.94
C LYS A 23 -7.93 0.07 11.06
N GLN A 24 -8.01 -1.22 10.73
CA GLN A 24 -8.28 -2.28 11.69
C GLN A 24 -7.00 -2.95 12.19
N ALA A 25 -5.89 -2.74 11.48
CA ALA A 25 -4.60 -3.30 11.80
C ALA A 25 -4.00 -2.62 13.03
N ALA A 26 -3.45 -3.42 13.92
CA ALA A 26 -2.73 -2.97 15.09
C ALA A 26 -1.24 -3.33 14.94
N TRP A 27 -0.61 -2.78 13.91
CA TRP A 27 0.80 -3.04 13.65
C TRP A 27 1.68 -2.47 14.75
N THR A 28 2.55 -3.32 15.30
CA THR A 28 3.54 -2.98 16.32
C THR A 28 4.96 -3.14 15.80
N LEU A 29 5.13 -4.00 14.80
CA LEU A 29 6.40 -4.30 14.16
C LEU A 29 6.22 -4.37 12.64
N PRO A 30 7.29 -4.12 11.85
CA PRO A 30 7.24 -4.26 10.40
C PRO A 30 6.83 -5.67 9.92
N GLN A 31 7.06 -6.68 10.75
CA GLN A 31 6.67 -8.06 10.46
C GLN A 31 5.14 -8.24 10.48
N ASP A 32 4.40 -7.48 11.29
CA ASP A 32 2.93 -7.53 11.34
C ASP A 32 2.33 -7.11 10.00
N ILE A 33 2.96 -6.12 9.34
CA ILE A 33 2.57 -5.68 8.00
C ILE A 33 2.69 -6.83 6.99
N LEU A 34 3.73 -7.68 7.11
CA LEU A 34 3.91 -8.82 6.24
C LEU A 34 2.93 -9.96 6.52
N GLN A 35 2.35 -10.03 7.73
CA GLN A 35 1.27 -10.96 8.05
C GLN A 35 -0.04 -10.57 7.33
N ASP A 36 -0.43 -9.30 7.41
CA ASP A 36 -1.64 -8.80 6.72
C ASP A 36 -1.41 -8.67 5.20
N PHE A 37 -0.21 -8.26 4.81
CA PHE A 37 0.18 -8.01 3.42
C PHE A 37 1.50 -8.73 3.08
N PRO A 38 1.45 -10.04 2.79
CA PRO A 38 2.66 -10.83 2.48
C PRO A 38 3.35 -10.40 1.18
N ARG A 39 2.67 -9.63 0.32
CA ARG A 39 3.25 -9.02 -0.88
C ARG A 39 3.81 -7.61 -0.65
N ALA A 40 3.60 -7.04 0.54
CA ALA A 40 4.21 -5.78 0.88
C ALA A 40 5.72 -5.94 1.02
N LYS A 41 6.45 -4.85 0.82
CA LYS A 41 7.88 -4.80 1.02
C LYS A 41 8.21 -3.67 1.97
N ILE A 42 8.83 -4.01 3.09
CA ILE A 42 9.35 -3.03 4.04
C ILE A 42 10.54 -2.33 3.37
N LEU A 43 10.49 -0.99 3.31
CA LEU A 43 11.52 -0.16 2.68
C LEU A 43 12.55 0.28 3.72
N ASN A 44 12.07 0.88 4.81
CA ASN A 44 12.86 1.20 6.00
C ASN A 44 12.06 0.75 7.24
N GLY A 45 12.64 0.88 8.43
CA GLY A 45 12.01 0.41 9.67
C GLY A 45 10.60 0.99 9.95
N GLU A 46 10.21 2.08 9.28
CA GLU A 46 8.95 2.81 9.48
C GLU A 46 8.16 2.99 8.17
N ARG A 47 8.61 2.43 7.03
CA ARG A 47 7.96 2.61 5.72
C ARG A 47 7.76 1.29 5.03
N ALA A 48 6.58 1.11 4.46
CA ALA A 48 6.22 -0.07 3.72
C ALA A 48 5.62 0.27 2.36
N ARG A 49 6.03 -0.50 1.35
CA ARG A 49 5.50 -0.46 0.00
C ARG A 49 4.50 -1.59 -0.22
N PHE A 50 3.26 -1.21 -0.49
CA PHE A 50 2.15 -2.10 -0.79
C PHE A 50 1.90 -2.17 -2.30
N THR A 51 1.32 -3.28 -2.75
CA THR A 51 1.00 -3.51 -4.16
C THR A 51 -0.51 -3.52 -4.34
N ILE A 52 -1.07 -2.53 -5.04
CA ILE A 52 -2.52 -2.38 -5.25
C ILE A 52 -2.89 -2.85 -6.66
N LYS A 53 -4.05 -3.51 -6.80
CA LYS A 53 -4.58 -4.04 -8.07
C LYS A 53 -3.59 -4.99 -8.77
N GLY A 54 -3.20 -6.07 -8.09
CA GLY A 54 -2.38 -7.13 -8.68
C GLY A 54 -1.06 -6.63 -9.27
N ASN A 55 -0.34 -5.77 -8.53
CA ASN A 55 0.97 -5.20 -8.90
C ASN A 55 0.93 -4.00 -9.88
N SER A 56 -0.25 -3.48 -10.25
CA SER A 56 -0.37 -2.32 -11.16
C SER A 56 0.03 -0.99 -10.51
N TYR A 57 -0.24 -0.86 -9.20
CA TYR A 57 0.02 0.35 -8.43
C TYR A 57 0.91 0.05 -7.23
N ARG A 58 1.74 1.02 -6.87
CA ARG A 58 2.56 1.06 -5.66
C ARG A 58 1.97 2.09 -4.71
N LEU A 59 1.78 1.68 -3.47
CA LEU A 59 1.40 2.56 -2.38
C LEU A 59 2.54 2.53 -1.38
N VAL A 60 3.11 3.69 -1.05
CA VAL A 60 4.08 3.85 0.03
C VAL A 60 3.35 4.48 1.20
N ALA A 61 3.36 3.80 2.33
CA ALA A 61 2.91 4.35 3.59
C ALA A 61 4.05 4.37 4.59
N GLU A 62 4.07 5.41 5.40
CA GLU A 62 4.87 5.53 6.61
C GLU A 62 4.00 5.08 7.78
N ILE A 63 4.50 4.13 8.56
CA ILE A 63 3.86 3.54 9.72
C ILE A 63 4.69 3.98 10.92
N ASN A 64 4.10 4.85 11.73
CA ASN A 64 4.63 5.15 13.04
C ASN A 64 4.07 4.14 14.04
N PHE A 65 4.90 3.15 14.41
CA PHE A 65 4.51 2.09 15.35
C PHE A 65 4.32 2.60 16.79
N ARG A 66 4.93 3.73 17.17
CA ARG A 66 4.74 4.34 18.50
C ARG A 66 3.37 4.98 18.61
N ASP A 67 3.04 5.83 17.65
CA ASP A 67 1.77 6.56 17.62
C ASP A 67 0.63 5.74 16.98
N LYS A 68 0.94 4.57 16.42
CA LYS A 68 0.03 3.69 15.65
C LYS A 68 -0.67 4.44 14.50
N VAL A 69 0.07 5.34 13.87
CA VAL A 69 -0.41 6.15 12.76
C VAL A 69 0.14 5.60 11.45
N VAL A 70 -0.71 5.52 10.43
CA VAL A 70 -0.30 5.14 9.07
C VAL A 70 -0.61 6.29 8.13
N GLU A 71 0.44 6.89 7.57
CA GLU A 71 0.35 7.98 6.62
C GLU A 71 0.72 7.51 5.22
N VAL A 72 -0.19 7.71 4.27
CA VAL A 72 0.10 7.40 2.87
C VAL A 72 0.94 8.54 2.30
N ARG A 73 2.24 8.28 2.10
CA ARG A 73 3.18 9.24 1.50
C ARG A 73 3.04 9.29 -0.01
N PHE A 74 2.69 8.16 -0.64
CA PHE A 74 2.60 8.08 -2.10
C PHE A 74 1.68 6.97 -2.59
N VAL A 75 0.94 7.26 -3.66
CA VAL A 75 0.18 6.27 -4.46
C VAL A 75 0.40 6.59 -5.93
N GLY A 76 0.92 5.62 -6.68
CA GLY A 76 1.16 5.80 -8.11
C GLY A 76 1.36 4.47 -8.83
N THR A 77 1.46 4.54 -10.15
CA THR A 77 1.85 3.41 -10.99
C THR A 77 3.32 3.05 -10.77
N HIS A 78 3.75 1.91 -11.32
CA HIS A 78 5.17 1.54 -11.27
C HIS A 78 6.07 2.61 -11.91
N ALA A 79 5.63 3.25 -12.99
CA ALA A 79 6.38 4.30 -13.68
C ALA A 79 6.50 5.58 -12.84
N GLU A 80 5.47 5.96 -12.10
CA GLU A 80 5.54 7.09 -11.17
C GLU A 80 6.41 6.76 -9.97
N TYR A 81 6.30 5.53 -9.44
CA TYR A 81 7.16 5.04 -8.37
C TYR A 81 8.64 4.99 -8.79
N ASP A 82 8.94 4.67 -10.04
CA ASP A 82 10.32 4.64 -10.56
C ASP A 82 10.94 6.04 -10.65
N ARG A 83 10.10 7.08 -10.83
CA ARG A 83 10.52 8.48 -10.90
C ARG A 83 10.69 9.14 -9.53
N ILE A 84 10.16 8.53 -8.48
CA ILE A 84 10.27 9.06 -7.12
C ILE A 84 11.15 8.15 -6.28
N ASP A 85 11.91 8.74 -5.37
CA ASP A 85 12.68 7.94 -4.43
C ASP A 85 11.82 7.69 -3.18
N ALA A 86 11.31 6.46 -3.08
CA ALA A 86 10.40 6.04 -2.01
C ALA A 86 11.01 6.14 -0.59
N LEU A 87 12.32 6.31 -0.48
CA LEU A 87 13.04 6.49 0.79
C LEU A 87 13.18 7.97 1.19
N THR A 88 12.94 8.91 0.27
CA THR A 88 13.14 10.36 0.50
C THR A 88 11.88 11.20 0.41
N ILE A 89 10.78 10.66 -0.12
CA ILE A 89 9.44 11.31 -0.13
C ILE A 89 8.74 11.35 1.23
#